data_AF-A0A352SN90-F1
#
_entry.id   AF-A0A352SN90-F1
#
_cell.length_a   1.000
_cell.length_b   1.000
_cell.length_c   1.000
_cell.angle_alpha   90.00
_cell.angle_beta   90.00
_cell.angle_gamma   90.00
#
_symmetry.space_group_name_H-M   'P 1'
#
loop_
_entity.id
_entity.type
_entity.pdbx_description
1 polymer ?
#
loop_
_entity_poly.entity_id
_entity_poly.type
_entity_poly.pdbx_seq_one_letter_code
_entity_poly.pdbx_strand_id
1 'polypeptide(L)' 'MKITRKVKSILDNYDSDSPGVKANLARILMQGRLGGTGKLVILPV' A
#
# COMPACT_ATOMS: atom_id res chain seq x y z
N MET A 1 -9.94 10.14 -2.80
CA MET A 1 -8.67 9.72 -3.44
C MET A 1 -8.97 8.64 -4.47
N LYS A 2 -8.58 8.80 -5.74
CA LYS A 2 -8.82 7.79 -6.77
C LYS A 2 -7.69 6.75 -6.72
N ILE A 3 -7.94 5.63 -6.04
CA ILE A 3 -6.99 4.51 -5.92
C ILE A 3 -7.35 3.41 -6.92
N THR A 4 -6.36 2.63 -7.34
CA THR A 4 -6.61 1.46 -8.20
C THR A 4 -7.35 0.37 -7.41
N ARG A 5 -8.11 -0.49 -8.11
CA ARG A 5 -8.80 -1.62 -7.48
C ARG A 5 -7.84 -2.55 -6.74
N LYS A 6 -6.63 -2.75 -7.29
CA LYS A 6 -5.57 -3.58 -6.68
C LYS A 6 -5.04 -2.97 -5.38
N VAL A 7 -4.81 -1.67 -5.34
CA VAL A 7 -4.38 -0.98 -4.11
C VAL A 7 -5.50 -1.02 -3.07
N LYS A 8 -6.76 -0.79 -3.48
CA LYS A 8 -7.91 -0.92 -2.58
C LYS A 8 -7.96 -2.30 -1.91
N SER A 9 -7.89 -3.37 -2.69
CA SER A 9 -7.93 -4.74 -2.13
C SER A 9 -6.77 -5.05 -1.19
N ILE A 10 -5.60 -4.40 -1.36
CA ILE A 10 -4.49 -4.52 -0.40
C ILE A 10 -4.84 -3.79 0.89
N LEU A 11 -5.30 -2.54 0.81
CA LEU A 11 -5.65 -1.71 1.96
C LEU A 11 -6.80 -2.28 2.80
N ASP A 12 -7.73 -3.00 2.18
CA ASP A 12 -8.83 -3.68 2.88
C ASP A 12 -8.30 -4.73 3.91
N ASN A 13 -7.05 -5.20 3.78
CA ASN A 13 -6.40 -6.09 4.77
C ASN A 13 -5.78 -5.34 5.96
N TYR A 14 -5.67 -4.01 5.88
CA TYR A 14 -5.10 -3.15 6.94
C TYR A 14 -6.20 -2.42 7.68
N ASP A 15 -7.42 -2.96 7.71
CA ASP A 15 -8.58 -2.20 8.16
C ASP A 15 -8.55 -1.83 9.65
N SER A 16 -7.86 -2.67 10.44
CA SER A 16 -7.58 -2.49 11.86
C SER A 16 -6.47 -1.47 12.15
N ASP A 17 -5.70 -1.05 11.13
CA ASP A 17 -4.65 -0.05 11.30
C ASP A 17 -5.19 1.38 11.24
N SER A 18 -4.43 2.29 11.85
CA SER A 18 -4.79 3.71 11.85
C SER A 18 -4.94 4.28 10.43
N PRO A 19 -5.82 5.28 10.23
CA PRO A 19 -5.96 5.95 8.93
C PRO A 19 -4.62 6.48 8.37
N GLY A 20 -3.69 6.88 9.24
CA GLY A 20 -2.36 7.33 8.84
C GLY A 20 -1.50 6.22 8.21
N VAL A 21 -1.59 5.00 8.72
CA VAL A 21 -0.90 3.83 8.14
C VAL A 21 -1.47 3.51 6.77
N LYS A 22 -2.81 3.46 6.63
CA LYS A 22 -3.45 3.22 5.33
C LYS A 22 -3.08 4.31 4.31
N ALA A 23 -3.04 5.58 4.71
CA ALA A 23 -2.67 6.69 3.83
C ALA A 23 -1.21 6.60 3.36
N ASN A 24 -0.28 6.28 4.26
CA ASN A 24 1.13 6.08 3.90
C ASN A 24 1.32 4.87 2.98
N LEU A 25 0.67 3.75 3.28
CA LEU A 25 0.73 2.56 2.45
C LEU A 25 0.16 2.82 1.05
N ALA A 26 -0.99 3.50 0.97
CA ALA A 26 -1.57 3.90 -0.30
C ALA A 26 -0.62 4.80 -1.12
N ARG A 27 0.09 5.73 -0.46
CA ARG A 27 1.10 6.58 -1.11
C ARG A 27 2.26 5.76 -1.67
N ILE A 28 2.79 4.79 -0.92
CA ILE A 28 3.88 3.91 -1.37
C ILE A 28 3.44 3.08 -2.59
N LEU A 29 2.28 2.44 -2.50
CA LEU A 29 1.77 1.56 -3.56
C LEU A 29 1.39 2.30 -4.85
N MET A 30 1.17 3.60 -4.78
CA MET A 30 0.80 4.46 -5.92
C MET A 30 1.97 5.26 -6.51
N GLN A 31 3.20 5.10 -5.98
CA GLN A 31 4.36 5.93 -6.37
C GLN A 31 4.91 5.65 -7.77
N GLY A 32 4.53 4.54 -8.42
CA GLY A 32 4.95 4.19 -9.77
C GLY A 32 5.42 2.74 -9.88
N ARG A 33 6.56 2.52 -10.55
CA ARG A 33 7.14 1.18 -10.73
C ARG A 33 8.29 0.95 -9.76
N LEU A 34 8.40 -0.27 -9.27
CA LEU A 34 9.54 -0.71 -8.47
C LEU A 34 10.74 -0.99 -9.39
N GLY A 35 11.94 -0.61 -8.94
CA GLY A 35 13.19 -0.99 -9.59
C GLY A 35 13.68 -2.38 -9.18
N GLY A 36 14.79 -2.83 -9.78
CA GLY A 36 15.46 -4.09 -9.41
C GLY A 36 14.55 -5.31 -9.54
N THR A 37 14.33 -6.03 -8.44
CA THR A 37 13.51 -7.28 -8.41
C THR A 37 12.01 -7.03 -8.59
N GLY A 38 11.55 -5.78 -8.53
CA GLY A 38 10.14 -5.44 -8.65
C GLY A 38 9.28 -5.89 -7.45
N LYS A 39 9.89 -6.21 -6.31
CA LYS A 39 9.19 -6.68 -5.10
C LYS A 39 9.22 -5.63 -3.99
N LEU A 40 8.09 -5.41 -3.35
CA LEU A 40 7.94 -4.63 -2.12
C LEU A 40 7.55 -5.60 -1.01
N VAL A 41 8.29 -5.60 0.10
CA VAL A 41 8.02 -6.42 1.28
C VAL A 41 7.62 -5.50 2.43
N ILE A 42 6.49 -5.81 3.07
CA ILE A 42 6.00 -5.11 4.26
C ILE A 42 6.25 -6.05 5.44
N LEU A 43 7.09 -5.61 6.38
CA LEU A 43 7.46 -6.40 7.55
C LEU A 43 6.56 -6.01 8.73
N PRO A 44 6.09 -6.97 9.54
CA PRO A 44 5.45 -6.66 10.80
C PRO A 44 6.50 -6.10 11.77
N VAL A 45 6.16 -5.02 12.45
CA VAL A 45 6.91 -4.41 13.56
C VAL A 45 5.98 -4.13 14.71
#